data_AF-A0A966Q144-F1
#
_entry.id   AF-A0A966Q144-F1
#
_cell.length_a   1.000
_cell.length_b   1.000
_cell.length_c   1.000
_cell.angle_alpha   90.00
_cell.angle_beta   90.00
_cell.angle_gamma   90.00
#
_symmetry.space_group_name_H-M   'P 1'
#
loop_
_entity.id
_entity.type
_entity.pdbx_description
1 polymer ?
#
loop_
_entity_poly.entity_id
_entity_poly.type
_entity_poly.pdbx_seq_one_letter_code
_entity_poly.pdbx_strand_id
1 'polypeptide(L)'
;MTTIIGVQGDGFAVICSDSRVSTFGDNFSQIGTLREGSSKVSQNGKYLIGAAGDVRAINILQHVFQPPAPPMNSNKKTLDQFFTAKFIPALRECFESQGYAVPEREDKEHIAEQGSSVIVAVNSNIYVVESDYSWSSEATGLYALGSGSSYALGALQVLIRNKKVNS
;
A
#
# COMPACT_ATOMS: atom_id res chain seq x y z
N MET A 1 -9.52 -11.44 -1.54
CA MET A 1 -9.79 -10.63 -2.74
C MET A 1 -9.66 -9.18 -2.37
N THR A 2 -8.83 -8.43 -3.07
CA THR A 2 -8.67 -6.99 -2.88
C THR A 2 -8.39 -6.31 -4.21
N THR A 3 -8.97 -5.13 -4.39
CA THR A 3 -8.63 -4.19 -5.45
C THR A 3 -8.44 -2.84 -4.81
N ILE A 4 -7.21 -2.33 -4.84
CA ILE A 4 -6.89 -0.96 -4.48
C ILE A 4 -6.39 -0.27 -5.74
N ILE A 5 -6.84 0.94 -6.00
CA ILE A 5 -6.37 1.77 -7.10
C ILE A 5 -5.77 3.07 -6.55
N GLY A 6 -4.76 3.57 -7.25
CA GLY A 6 -4.16 4.87 -6.99
C GLY A 6 -4.09 5.69 -8.27
N VAL A 7 -4.39 6.98 -8.18
CA VAL A 7 -4.18 7.95 -9.25
C VAL A 7 -3.38 9.12 -8.67
N GLN A 8 -2.20 9.34 -9.23
CA GLN A 8 -1.34 10.47 -8.95
C GLN A 8 -1.36 11.43 -10.13
N GLY A 9 -1.58 12.71 -9.87
CA GLY A 9 -1.45 13.79 -10.85
C GLY A 9 -0.65 14.96 -10.28
N ASP A 10 -0.70 16.09 -10.96
CA ASP A 10 0.04 17.27 -10.52
C ASP A 10 -0.54 17.84 -9.22
N GLY A 11 0.24 17.77 -8.14
CA GLY A 11 -0.16 18.26 -6.82
C GLY A 11 -1.22 17.42 -6.09
N PHE A 12 -1.66 16.27 -6.63
CA PHE A 12 -2.63 15.41 -5.94
C PHE A 12 -2.34 13.91 -6.04
N ALA A 13 -2.84 13.18 -5.05
CA ALA A 13 -2.90 11.72 -5.05
C ALA A 13 -4.25 11.26 -4.49
N VAL A 14 -4.87 10.27 -5.13
CA VAL A 14 -6.12 9.64 -4.70
C VAL A 14 -5.90 8.14 -4.63
N ILE A 15 -6.33 7.53 -3.53
CA ILE A 15 -6.35 6.06 -3.38
C ILE A 15 -7.78 5.64 -3.05
N CYS A 16 -8.26 4.58 -3.71
CA CYS A 16 -9.58 3.99 -3.46
C CYS A 16 -9.46 2.47 -3.34
N SER A 17 -10.33 1.84 -2.55
CA SER A 17 -10.35 0.39 -2.36
C SER A 17 -11.75 -0.17 -2.41
N ASP A 18 -11.88 -1.44 -2.82
CA ASP A 18 -13.09 -2.20 -2.61
C ASP A 18 -13.33 -2.54 -1.12
N SER A 19 -14.53 -3.02 -0.78
CA SER A 19 -14.93 -3.35 0.59
C SER A 19 -15.09 -4.86 0.86
N ARG A 20 -14.87 -5.74 -0.12
CA ARG A 20 -15.05 -7.19 0.04
C ARG A 20 -13.82 -7.79 0.73
N VAL A 21 -14.03 -8.65 1.72
CA VAL A 21 -12.96 -9.50 2.26
C VAL A 21 -13.27 -10.92 1.86
N SER A 22 -12.29 -11.61 1.30
CA SER A 22 -12.43 -13.05 1.02
C SER A 22 -11.19 -13.78 1.51
N THR A 23 -11.42 -14.79 2.33
CA THR A 23 -10.39 -15.70 2.83
C THR A 23 -10.71 -17.09 2.29
N PHE A 24 -9.71 -17.71 1.67
CA PHE A 24 -9.81 -19.07 1.15
C PHE A 24 -8.73 -19.90 1.86
N GLY A 25 -9.14 -20.95 2.55
CA GLY A 25 -8.27 -22.01 3.05
C GLY A 25 -8.76 -23.36 2.53
N ASP A 26 -7.95 -24.41 2.72
CA ASP A 26 -8.18 -25.73 2.12
C ASP A 26 -9.58 -26.31 2.38
N ASN A 27 -10.19 -25.97 3.52
CA ASN A 27 -11.52 -26.47 3.93
C ASN A 27 -12.54 -25.36 4.26
N PHE A 28 -12.21 -24.08 4.03
CA PHE A 28 -13.14 -22.99 4.33
C PHE A 28 -12.99 -21.83 3.37
N SER A 29 -14.13 -21.29 2.95
CA SER A 29 -14.21 -20.02 2.22
C SER A 29 -15.09 -19.08 3.02
N GLN A 30 -14.53 -17.95 3.46
CA GLN A 30 -15.31 -16.90 4.08
C GLN A 30 -15.32 -15.68 3.18
N ILE A 31 -16.52 -15.20 2.85
CA ILE A 31 -16.72 -13.95 2.13
C ILE A 31 -17.48 -13.01 3.05
N GLY A 32 -16.91 -11.84 3.28
CA GLY A 32 -17.50 -10.77 4.06
C GLY A 32 -17.40 -9.43 3.34
N THR A 33 -18.06 -8.44 3.91
CA THR A 33 -17.92 -7.04 3.53
C THR A 33 -17.48 -6.28 4.78
N LEU A 34 -16.48 -5.41 4.63
CA LEU A 34 -16.04 -4.55 5.72
C LEU A 34 -17.23 -3.71 6.21
N ARG A 35 -17.35 -3.57 7.53
CA ARG A 35 -18.39 -2.73 8.14
C ARG A 35 -18.15 -1.26 7.79
N GLU A 36 -19.22 -0.48 7.89
CA GLU A 36 -19.12 0.98 7.76
C GLU A 36 -18.07 1.55 8.73
N GLY A 37 -17.18 2.39 8.21
CA GLY A 37 -16.02 2.92 8.95
C GLY A 37 -14.77 2.02 8.95
N SER A 38 -14.84 0.79 8.44
CA SER A 38 -13.66 -0.05 8.16
C SER A 38 -13.29 0.00 6.68
N SER A 39 -12.01 0.20 6.39
CA SER A 39 -11.52 0.36 5.02
C SER A 39 -10.17 -0.33 4.85
N LYS A 40 -9.87 -0.81 3.64
CA LYS A 40 -8.55 -1.36 3.31
C LYS A 40 -7.48 -0.29 3.14
N VAL A 41 -7.91 0.97 3.07
CA VAL A 41 -7.11 2.17 2.99
C VAL A 41 -7.58 3.13 4.08
N SER A 42 -6.67 3.58 4.92
CA SER A 42 -6.97 4.43 6.06
C SER A 42 -5.97 5.58 6.16
N GLN A 43 -6.41 6.69 6.75
CA GLN A 43 -5.51 7.78 7.06
C GLN A 43 -4.76 7.46 8.36
N ASN A 44 -3.43 7.55 8.32
CA ASN A 44 -2.57 7.42 9.49
C ASN A 44 -1.61 8.62 9.53
N GLY A 45 -1.90 9.59 10.39
CA GLY A 45 -1.19 10.87 10.43
C GLY A 45 -1.31 11.63 9.10
N LYS A 46 -0.15 11.92 8.49
CA LYS A 46 -0.06 12.62 7.19
C LYS A 46 -0.08 11.68 5.98
N TYR A 47 -0.32 10.39 6.20
CA TYR A 47 -0.30 9.36 5.18
C TYR A 47 -1.70 8.83 4.92
N LEU A 48 -1.98 8.48 3.67
CA LEU A 48 -3.06 7.58 3.31
C LEU A 48 -2.43 6.22 2.98
N ILE A 49 -2.73 5.18 3.74
CA ILE A 49 -2.04 3.90 3.68
C ILE A 49 -3.06 2.77 3.54
N GLY A 50 -2.80 1.82 2.65
CA GLY A 50 -3.58 0.58 2.55
C GLY A 50 -2.73 -0.61 2.13
N ALA A 51 -3.30 -1.80 2.24
CA ALA A 51 -2.63 -3.03 1.85
C ALA A 51 -3.55 -3.99 1.10
N ALA A 52 -2.98 -4.70 0.13
CA ALA A 52 -3.62 -5.80 -0.58
C ALA A 52 -2.92 -7.12 -0.25
N GLY A 53 -3.70 -8.09 0.20
CA GLY A 53 -3.20 -9.34 0.76
C GLY A 53 -3.98 -9.63 2.04
N ASP A 54 -3.28 -9.62 3.16
CA ASP A 54 -3.80 -10.00 4.47
C ASP A 54 -4.52 -8.85 5.17
N VAL A 55 -5.68 -9.16 5.75
CA VAL A 55 -6.41 -8.24 6.64
C VAL A 55 -5.56 -7.86 7.87
N ARG A 56 -4.63 -8.74 8.27
CA ARG A 56 -3.70 -8.46 9.38
C ARG A 56 -2.81 -7.26 9.08
N ALA A 57 -2.29 -7.12 7.86
CA ALA A 57 -1.48 -5.97 7.46
C ALA A 57 -2.29 -4.68 7.58
N ILE A 58 -3.54 -4.68 7.11
CA ILE A 58 -4.46 -3.53 7.20
C ILE A 58 -4.65 -3.11 8.66
N ASN A 59 -4.93 -4.07 9.55
CA ASN A 59 -5.13 -3.80 10.97
C ASN A 59 -3.88 -3.21 11.64
N ILE A 60 -2.69 -3.73 11.31
CA ILE A 60 -1.42 -3.20 11.86
C ILE A 60 -1.20 -1.77 11.36
N LEU A 61 -1.33 -1.54 10.06
CA LEU A 61 -1.13 -0.22 9.44
C LEU A 61 -2.09 0.84 9.98
N GLN A 62 -3.32 0.46 10.31
CA GLN A 62 -4.35 1.38 10.80
C GLN A 62 -4.24 1.64 12.31
N HIS A 63 -3.94 0.62 13.12
CA HIS A 63 -4.11 0.70 14.57
C HIS A 63 -2.82 0.64 15.39
N VAL A 64 -1.71 0.22 14.78
CA VAL A 64 -0.44 0.01 15.50
C VAL A 64 0.68 0.85 14.91
N PHE A 65 0.77 0.90 13.59
CA PHE A 65 1.87 1.58 12.91
C PHE A 65 1.87 3.07 13.23
N GLN A 66 3.03 3.59 13.61
CA GLN A 66 3.26 5.01 13.83
C GLN A 66 4.28 5.49 12.79
N PRO A 67 3.83 5.93 11.59
CA PRO A 67 4.75 6.34 10.54
C PRO A 67 5.55 7.59 10.97
N PRO A 68 6.84 7.69 10.59
CA PRO A 68 7.64 8.86 10.87
C PRO A 68 7.04 10.11 10.21
N ALA A 69 7.25 11.29 10.77
CA ALA A 69 6.73 12.52 10.17
C ALA A 69 7.42 12.83 8.83
N PRO A 70 6.66 13.05 7.74
CA PRO A 70 7.25 13.35 6.44
C PRO A 70 7.86 14.75 6.41
N PRO A 71 8.92 14.96 5.61
CA PRO A 71 9.57 16.26 5.48
C PRO A 71 8.62 17.30 4.87
N MET A 72 8.55 18.47 5.48
CA MET A 72 7.73 19.59 4.99
C MET A 72 8.35 20.22 3.74
N ASN A 73 7.51 20.60 2.77
CA ASN A 73 7.91 21.29 1.53
C ASN A 73 9.08 20.62 0.80
N SER A 74 9.10 19.29 0.82
CA SER A 74 10.14 18.49 0.18
C SER A 74 9.85 18.31 -1.31
N ASN A 75 10.90 18.34 -2.13
CA ASN A 75 10.81 17.86 -3.50
C ASN A 75 10.79 16.31 -3.53
N LYS A 76 10.44 15.74 -4.68
CA LYS A 76 10.33 14.28 -4.85
C LYS A 76 11.61 13.53 -4.44
N LYS A 77 12.79 14.02 -4.82
CA LYS A 77 14.07 13.37 -4.47
C LYS A 77 14.28 13.29 -2.95
N THR A 78 14.00 14.36 -2.22
CA THR A 78 14.10 14.36 -0.75
C THR A 78 13.06 13.44 -0.13
N LEU A 79 11.85 13.38 -0.70
CA LEU A 79 10.81 12.48 -0.23
C LEU A 79 11.19 11.01 -0.45
N ASP A 80 11.73 10.65 -1.62
CA ASP A 80 12.20 9.29 -1.95
C ASP A 80 13.32 8.82 -1.00
N GLN A 81 14.27 9.72 -0.70
CA GLN A 81 15.34 9.46 0.27
C GLN A 81 14.78 9.25 1.68
N PHE A 82 13.84 10.09 2.11
CA PHE A 82 13.17 9.93 3.39
C PHE A 82 12.37 8.62 3.45
N PHE A 83 11.64 8.28 2.38
CA PHE A 83 10.82 7.08 2.31
C PHE A 83 11.69 5.84 2.51
N THR A 84 12.80 5.77 1.79
CA THR A 84 13.80 4.69 1.93
C THR A 84 14.47 4.67 3.30
N ALA A 85 14.92 5.82 3.81
CA ALA A 85 15.77 5.87 5.00
C ALA A 85 15.01 5.88 6.33
N LYS A 86 13.71 6.19 6.32
CA LYS A 86 12.91 6.38 7.54
C LYS A 86 11.61 5.60 7.50
N PHE A 87 10.82 5.73 6.43
CA PHE A 87 9.51 5.08 6.37
C PHE A 87 9.63 3.56 6.26
N ILE A 88 10.43 3.06 5.31
CA ILE A 88 10.60 1.62 5.09
C ILE A 88 11.16 0.90 6.34
N PRO A 89 12.23 1.38 7.00
CA PRO A 89 12.71 0.76 8.24
C PRO A 89 11.65 0.74 9.36
N ALA A 90 10.92 1.84 9.56
CA ALA A 90 9.87 1.91 10.58
C ALA A 90 8.70 0.95 10.29
N LEU A 91 8.33 0.81 9.02
CA LEU A 91 7.30 -0.14 8.60
C LEU A 91 7.74 -1.58 8.88
N ARG A 92 8.98 -1.91 8.53
CA ARG A 92 9.57 -3.23 8.77
C ARG A 92 9.60 -3.56 10.27
N GLU A 93 10.15 -2.67 11.08
CA GLU A 93 10.21 -2.84 12.55
C GLU A 93 8.81 -3.05 13.15
N CYS A 94 7.82 -2.30 12.65
CA CYS A 94 6.43 -2.48 13.08
C CYS A 94 5.90 -3.88 12.71
N PHE A 95 6.10 -4.34 11.48
CA PHE A 95 5.64 -5.67 11.06
C PHE A 95 6.37 -6.80 11.78
N GLU A 96 7.66 -6.68 12.04
CA GLU A 96 8.44 -7.64 12.83
C GLU A 96 7.95 -7.69 14.29
N SER A 97 7.82 -6.54 14.95
CA SER A 97 7.33 -6.48 16.34
C SER A 97 5.89 -6.99 16.53
N GLN A 98 5.08 -6.96 15.47
CA GLN A 98 3.71 -7.47 15.47
C GLN A 98 3.59 -8.93 15.02
N GLY A 99 4.72 -9.61 14.77
CA GLY A 99 4.77 -11.00 14.33
C GLY A 99 4.17 -11.23 12.94
N TYR A 100 4.13 -10.20 12.10
CA TYR A 100 3.62 -10.29 10.73
C TYR A 100 4.71 -10.60 9.72
N ALA A 101 5.94 -10.11 9.95
CA ALA A 101 7.09 -10.53 9.17
C ALA A 101 7.45 -11.99 9.50
N VAL A 102 7.87 -12.75 8.48
CA VAL A 102 8.20 -14.16 8.69
C VAL A 102 9.53 -14.25 9.47
N PRO A 103 9.61 -14.99 10.60
CA PRO A 103 10.82 -15.05 11.42
C PRO A 103 12.06 -15.43 10.62
N GLU A 104 13.23 -14.93 11.04
CA GLU A 104 14.51 -15.43 10.55
C GLU A 104 14.59 -16.94 10.85
N ARG A 105 14.82 -17.74 9.80
CA ARG A 105 15.10 -19.17 9.91
C ARG A 105 16.47 -19.41 9.27
N GLU A 106 17.21 -20.39 9.76
CA GLU A 106 18.57 -20.71 9.29
C GLU A 106 18.64 -21.06 7.80
N ASP A 107 17.51 -21.42 7.18
CA ASP A 107 17.35 -21.84 5.79
C ASP A 107 16.83 -20.75 4.83
N LYS A 108 16.65 -19.51 5.31
CA LYS A 108 16.14 -18.43 4.48
C LYS A 108 17.23 -17.66 3.73
N GLU A 109 16.89 -17.21 2.52
CA GLU A 109 17.60 -16.10 1.89
C GLU A 109 17.52 -14.88 2.82
N HIS A 110 18.60 -14.10 2.95
CA HIS A 110 18.71 -12.95 3.87
C HIS A 110 17.84 -11.75 3.45
N ILE A 111 16.61 -12.00 3.00
CA ILE A 111 15.64 -11.02 2.51
C ILE A 111 14.49 -10.97 3.52
N ALA A 112 14.19 -9.76 4.01
CA ALA A 112 13.06 -9.55 4.90
C ALA A 112 11.76 -9.65 4.09
N GLU A 113 10.78 -10.42 4.57
CA GLU A 113 9.56 -10.72 3.81
C GLU A 113 8.28 -10.49 4.63
N GLN A 114 7.24 -10.08 3.94
CA GLN A 114 5.88 -9.91 4.45
C GLN A 114 4.83 -10.27 3.38
N GLY A 115 3.59 -10.58 3.79
CA GLY A 115 2.58 -11.22 2.94
C GLY A 115 1.64 -10.33 2.12
N SER A 116 1.86 -9.01 2.03
CA SER A 116 0.93 -8.04 1.40
C SER A 116 1.63 -6.92 0.64
N SER A 117 1.13 -6.52 -0.53
CA SER A 117 1.61 -5.26 -1.14
C SER A 117 0.96 -4.06 -0.45
N VAL A 118 1.74 -3.05 -0.09
CA VAL A 118 1.28 -1.84 0.61
C VAL A 118 1.29 -0.66 -0.36
N ILE A 119 0.25 0.16 -0.36
CA ILE A 119 0.21 1.44 -1.08
C ILE A 119 0.14 2.60 -0.11
N VAL A 120 0.96 3.62 -0.35
CA VAL A 120 1.13 4.77 0.54
C VAL A 120 1.06 6.05 -0.29
N ALA A 121 0.15 6.97 0.05
CA ALA A 121 0.20 8.34 -0.44
C ALA A 121 0.68 9.30 0.65
N VAL A 122 1.61 10.18 0.29
CA VAL A 122 2.16 11.23 1.14
C VAL A 122 2.65 12.39 0.28
N ASN A 123 2.36 13.64 0.68
CA ASN A 123 2.74 14.84 -0.07
C ASN A 123 2.43 14.73 -1.58
N SER A 124 1.23 14.25 -1.92
CA SER A 124 0.77 14.03 -3.31
C SER A 124 1.58 13.04 -4.15
N ASN A 125 2.44 12.23 -3.52
CA ASN A 125 3.18 11.15 -4.16
C ASN A 125 2.66 9.80 -3.66
N ILE A 126 2.56 8.83 -4.55
CA ILE A 126 2.18 7.46 -4.26
C ILE A 126 3.41 6.56 -4.37
N TYR A 127 3.57 5.69 -3.38
CA TYR A 127 4.56 4.63 -3.30
C TYR A 127 3.86 3.29 -3.16
N VAL A 128 4.38 2.27 -3.84
CA VAL A 128 3.99 0.87 -3.65
C VAL A 128 5.16 0.15 -3.01
N VAL A 129 4.92 -0.50 -1.88
CA VAL A 129 5.91 -1.31 -1.16
C VAL A 129 5.54 -2.77 -1.32
N GLU A 130 6.48 -3.57 -1.81
CA GLU A 130 6.28 -4.99 -2.08
C GLU A 130 6.67 -5.87 -0.88
N SER A 131 6.52 -7.19 -1.04
CA SER A 131 6.77 -8.20 -0.01
C SER A 131 8.16 -8.15 0.59
N ASP A 132 9.16 -7.71 -0.18
CA ASP A 132 10.57 -7.60 0.21
C ASP A 132 10.96 -6.23 0.78
N TYR A 133 9.96 -5.36 1.05
CA TYR A 133 10.15 -3.96 1.44
C TYR A 133 10.81 -3.07 0.39
N SER A 134 11.03 -3.57 -0.83
CA SER A 134 11.34 -2.71 -1.96
C SER A 134 10.15 -1.80 -2.24
N TRP A 135 10.41 -0.63 -2.80
CA TRP A 135 9.36 0.29 -3.18
C TRP A 135 9.55 0.81 -4.59
N SER A 136 8.42 1.15 -5.22
CA SER A 136 8.37 1.74 -6.55
C SER A 136 7.37 2.89 -6.61
N SER A 137 7.54 3.75 -7.61
CA SER A 137 6.55 4.76 -8.02
C SER A 137 6.33 4.64 -9.52
N GLU A 138 5.09 4.75 -9.97
CA GLU A 138 4.71 4.55 -11.37
C GLU A 138 4.83 5.84 -12.19
N ALA A 139 5.54 5.77 -13.31
CA ALA A 139 5.73 6.91 -14.20
C ALA A 139 4.41 7.36 -14.85
N THR A 140 3.45 6.44 -15.00
CA THR A 140 2.11 6.74 -15.51
C THR A 140 1.22 7.46 -14.50
N GLY A 141 1.60 7.45 -13.21
CA GLY A 141 0.76 7.92 -12.11
C GLY A 141 -0.43 7.01 -11.81
N LEU A 142 -0.54 5.84 -12.46
CA LEU A 142 -1.63 4.89 -12.26
C LEU A 142 -1.13 3.66 -11.50
N TYR A 143 -1.87 3.29 -10.47
CA TYR A 143 -1.52 2.18 -9.58
C TYR A 143 -2.72 1.27 -9.41
N ALA A 144 -2.49 -0.05 -9.35
CA ALA A 144 -3.47 -0.98 -8.82
C ALA A 144 -2.83 -2.16 -8.12
N LEU A 145 -3.37 -2.54 -6.97
CA LEU A 145 -2.90 -3.64 -6.13
C LEU A 145 -4.00 -4.67 -5.89
N GLY A 146 -3.56 -5.89 -5.58
CA GLY A 146 -4.41 -7.02 -5.24
C GLY A 146 -4.91 -7.79 -6.46
N SER A 147 -5.69 -8.84 -6.20
CA SER A 147 -6.15 -9.78 -7.22
C SER A 147 -7.02 -9.18 -8.33
N GLY A 148 -7.56 -7.97 -8.15
CA GLY A 148 -8.29 -7.25 -9.20
C GLY A 148 -7.47 -6.22 -9.97
N SER A 149 -6.15 -6.13 -9.75
CA SER A 149 -5.29 -5.06 -10.28
C SER A 149 -5.30 -4.97 -11.81
N SER A 150 -5.22 -6.10 -12.53
CA SER A 150 -5.16 -6.13 -14.00
C SER A 150 -6.43 -5.55 -14.65
N TYR A 151 -7.61 -5.89 -14.10
CA TYR A 151 -8.89 -5.34 -14.54
C TYR A 151 -8.97 -3.83 -14.29
N ALA A 152 -8.55 -3.40 -13.10
CA ALA A 152 -8.57 -2.01 -12.70
C ALA A 152 -7.61 -1.15 -13.54
N LEU A 153 -6.38 -1.62 -13.78
CA LEU A 153 -5.41 -0.92 -14.63
C LEU A 153 -5.91 -0.76 -16.06
N GLY A 154 -6.50 -1.81 -16.64
CA GLY A 154 -7.11 -1.73 -17.96
C GLY A 154 -8.18 -0.64 -18.05
N ALA A 155 -9.08 -0.59 -17.06
CA ALA A 155 -10.12 0.43 -16.98
C ALA A 155 -9.55 1.85 -16.79
N LEU A 156 -8.61 2.03 -15.85
CA LEU A 156 -7.95 3.31 -15.59
C LEU A 156 -7.25 3.84 -16.84
N GLN A 157 -6.52 2.99 -17.55
CA GLN A 157 -5.77 3.38 -18.75
C GLN A 157 -6.68 3.93 -19.85
N VAL A 158 -7.89 3.36 -20.00
CA VAL A 158 -8.88 3.84 -20.98
C VAL A 158 -9.55 5.14 -20.52
N LEU A 159 -9.92 5.23 -19.24
CA LEU A 159 -10.68 6.37 -18.72
C LEU A 159 -9.82 7.63 -18.54
N ILE A 160 -8.55 7.46 -18.16
CA ILE A 160 -7.66 8.57 -17.82
C ILE A 160 -6.92 9.11 -19.06
N ARG A 161 -6.65 8.29 -20.10
CA ARG A 161 -6.08 8.79 -21.37
C ARG A 161 -6.90 9.89 -22.04
N ASN A 162 -8.22 9.92 -21.82
CA ASN A 162 -9.11 10.93 -22.40
C ASN A 162 -9.14 12.26 -21.64
N LYS A 163 -8.46 12.35 -20.48
CA LYS A 163 -8.33 13.57 -19.68
C LYS A 163 -6.85 13.77 -19.42
N LYS A 164 -6.19 14.69 -20.13
CA LYS A 164 -4.79 15.04 -19.85
C LYS A 164 -4.63 15.30 -18.34
N VAL A 165 -3.96 14.38 -17.63
CA VAL A 165 -3.60 14.54 -16.21
C VAL A 165 -2.32 15.41 -16.07
N ASN A 166 -1.70 15.78 -17.20
CA ASN A 166 -0.51 16.62 -17.24
C ASN A 166 -0.77 17.86 -18.10
N SER A 167 -0.70 19.05 -17.49
CA SER A 167 -0.20 20.26 -18.12
C SER A 167 1.05 20.69 -17.37
#